data_AF-A0A2D0HN85-F1
#
_entry.id   AF-A0A2D0HN85-F1
#
_cell.length_a   1.000
_cell.length_b   1.000
_cell.length_c   1.000
_cell.angle_alpha   90.00
_cell.angle_beta   90.00
_cell.angle_gamma   90.00
#
_symmetry.space_group_name_H-M   'P 1'
#
loop_
_entity.id
_entity.type
_entity.pdbx_description
1 polymer ?
#
loop_
_entity_poly.entity_id
_entity_poly.type
_entity_poly.pdbx_seq_one_letter_code
_entity_poly.pdbx_strand_id
1 'polypeptide(L)'
;MTARALPRLDEDDRLTPILNHLSKNFGTPDSGISDSETALPVASISASSIDSLSRHFPMCMRNLHTTLRKNSHLKYFGRLQYTLFLKGIGLSMEECLIFWRQSFKLITDETFNKEYRYNVRHAYGDVGGGHATRPRLYSFFVPEDSHRTSPG
;
A
#
# COMPACT_ATOMS: atom_id res chain seq x y z
N MET A 1 -2.65 -45.02 -2.94
CA MET A 1 -1.26 -45.52 -3.13
C MET A 1 -1.05 -45.79 -4.62
N THR A 2 -0.31 -44.92 -5.32
CA THR A 2 0.31 -45.05 -6.66
C THR A 2 0.62 -43.61 -7.11
N ALA A 3 1.77 -43.18 -7.63
CA ALA A 3 3.03 -43.78 -8.03
C ALA A 3 4.10 -42.66 -7.84
N ARG A 4 5.30 -42.88 -7.29
CA ARG A 4 6.43 -43.60 -7.89
C ARG A 4 6.67 -43.21 -9.35
N ALA A 5 7.36 -42.09 -9.55
CA ALA A 5 8.43 -41.86 -10.54
C ALA A 5 8.60 -40.36 -10.79
N LEU A 6 9.33 -39.66 -9.92
CA LEU A 6 10.11 -38.53 -10.41
C LEU A 6 11.47 -39.14 -10.79
N PRO A 7 11.79 -39.28 -12.09
CA PRO A 7 13.11 -39.68 -12.51
C PRO A 7 14.12 -38.73 -11.87
N ARG A 8 15.23 -39.29 -11.39
CA ARG A 8 16.32 -38.55 -10.76
C ARG A 8 16.66 -37.35 -11.65
N LEU A 9 16.28 -36.15 -11.20
CA LEU A 9 16.90 -34.91 -11.62
C LEU A 9 18.27 -34.86 -10.91
N ASP A 10 19.14 -35.80 -11.28
CA ASP A 10 20.54 -35.83 -10.86
C ASP A 10 21.40 -34.93 -11.76
N GLU A 11 20.79 -34.15 -12.65
CA GLU A 11 21.51 -33.40 -13.70
C GLU A 11 20.84 -32.05 -13.96
N ASP A 12 20.71 -31.24 -12.91
CA ASP A 12 20.20 -29.88 -13.04
C ASP A 12 21.21 -28.85 -12.50
N ASP A 13 22.49 -29.08 -12.80
CA ASP A 13 23.58 -28.09 -12.69
C ASP A 13 23.25 -26.79 -13.47
N ARG A 14 22.34 -26.89 -14.46
CA ARG A 14 21.78 -25.75 -15.19
C ARG A 14 20.67 -25.01 -14.44
N LEU A 15 19.91 -25.70 -13.58
CA LEU A 15 18.84 -25.07 -12.79
C LEU A 15 19.36 -24.49 -11.49
N THR A 16 20.44 -25.00 -10.90
CA THR A 16 21.03 -24.44 -9.68
C THR A 16 21.34 -22.94 -9.76
N PRO A 17 21.95 -22.40 -10.84
CA PRO A 17 22.18 -20.96 -10.95
C PRO A 17 20.87 -20.19 -11.13
N ILE A 18 19.88 -20.74 -11.84
CA ILE A 18 18.56 -20.10 -12.05
C ILE A 18 17.79 -20.06 -10.72
N LEU A 19 17.79 -21.16 -9.97
CA LEU A 19 17.14 -21.25 -8.67
C LEU A 19 17.81 -20.35 -7.63
N ASN A 20 19.15 -20.26 -7.66
CA ASN A 20 19.90 -19.33 -6.81
C ASN A 20 19.67 -17.86 -7.18
N HIS A 21 19.52 -17.55 -8.48
CA HIS A 21 19.24 -16.18 -8.92
C HIS A 21 17.79 -15.79 -8.63
N LEU A 22 16.85 -16.73 -8.73
CA LEU A 22 15.48 -16.54 -8.30
C LEU A 22 15.39 -16.40 -6.78
N SER A 23 16.00 -17.29 -6.00
CA SER A 23 15.92 -17.22 -4.52
C SER A 23 16.56 -15.95 -3.95
N LYS A 24 17.67 -15.49 -4.53
CA LYS A 24 18.33 -14.24 -4.12
C LYS A 24 17.52 -13.00 -4.49
N ASN A 25 16.84 -13.00 -5.63
CA ASN A 25 16.08 -11.83 -6.10
C ASN A 25 14.61 -11.83 -5.67
N PHE A 26 14.04 -12.98 -5.32
CA PHE A 26 12.66 -13.11 -4.84
C PHE A 26 12.52 -12.61 -3.40
N GLY A 27 13.62 -12.62 -2.64
CA GLY A 27 13.71 -12.10 -1.27
C GLY A 27 14.13 -10.63 -1.16
N THR A 28 14.52 -9.98 -2.27
CA THR A 28 14.77 -8.54 -2.30
C THR A 28 13.53 -7.81 -2.82
N PRO A 29 12.63 -7.34 -1.94
CA PRO A 29 11.95 -6.11 -2.26
C PRO A 29 13.06 -5.03 -2.27
N ASP A 30 13.57 -4.67 -3.44
CA ASP A 30 14.21 -3.35 -3.61
C ASP A 30 13.11 -2.28 -3.50
N SER A 31 12.63 -2.16 -2.29
CA SER A 31 11.87 -1.09 -1.68
C SER A 31 12.21 -1.11 -0.18
N GLY A 32 13.38 -1.62 0.17
CA GLY A 32 14.08 -1.23 1.37
C GLY A 32 14.48 0.22 1.17
N ILE A 33 13.55 1.14 1.45
CA ILE A 33 13.90 2.48 1.90
C ILE A 33 14.84 2.22 3.07
N SER A 34 16.14 2.23 2.78
CA SER A 34 17.13 2.33 3.82
C SER A 34 16.81 3.64 4.51
N ASP A 35 16.51 3.58 5.80
CA ASP A 35 16.57 4.72 6.72
C ASP A 35 18.03 5.22 6.84
N SER A 36 18.69 5.41 5.70
CA SER A 36 19.99 6.02 5.56
C SER A 36 19.71 7.45 5.14
N GLU A 37 19.74 8.32 6.14
CA GLU A 37 19.79 9.78 6.08
C GLU A 37 20.45 10.29 4.79
N THR A 38 19.62 10.45 3.76
CA THR A 38 19.85 11.42 2.70
C THR A 38 18.57 12.23 2.66
N ALA A 39 18.37 13.03 3.71
CA ALA A 39 17.31 14.02 3.80
C ALA A 39 17.57 15.13 2.78
N LEU A 40 17.46 14.80 1.48
CA LEU A 40 16.89 15.76 0.55
C LEU A 40 15.49 16.06 1.12
N PRO A 41 15.08 17.34 1.20
CA PRO A 41 13.73 17.66 1.62
C PRO A 41 12.79 17.05 0.57
N VAL A 42 12.31 15.84 0.83
CA VAL A 42 11.17 15.27 0.12
C VAL A 42 10.07 16.26 0.40
N ALA A 43 9.79 17.12 -0.58
CA ALA A 43 8.75 18.13 -0.46
C ALA A 43 7.49 17.42 0.03
N SER A 44 7.04 17.77 1.23
CA SER A 44 5.89 17.15 1.87
C SER A 44 4.71 17.28 0.92
N ILE A 45 4.18 16.16 0.44
CA ILE A 45 3.06 16.13 -0.49
C ILE A 45 1.87 16.77 0.21
N SER A 46 1.30 17.81 -0.41
CA SER A 46 0.11 18.50 0.07
C SER A 46 -1.15 18.07 -0.69
N ALA A 47 -2.32 18.33 -0.13
CA ALA A 47 -3.62 18.07 -0.73
C ALA A 47 -3.79 18.73 -2.12
N SER A 48 -3.24 19.93 -2.30
CA SER A 48 -3.28 20.66 -3.57
C SER A 48 -2.37 20.06 -4.64
N SER A 49 -1.29 19.39 -4.25
CA SER A 49 -0.37 18.73 -5.19
C SER A 49 -0.96 17.48 -5.85
N ILE A 50 -1.96 16.84 -5.22
CA ILE A 50 -2.56 15.57 -5.67
C ILE A 50 -3.15 15.68 -7.08
N ASP A 51 -3.77 16.81 -7.45
CA ASP A 51 -4.33 17.00 -8.79
C ASP A 51 -3.24 16.99 -9.86
N SER A 52 -2.10 17.62 -9.58
CA SER A 52 -0.95 17.63 -10.50
C SER A 52 -0.28 16.26 -10.61
N LEU A 53 -0.20 15.54 -9.48
CA LEU A 53 0.36 14.19 -9.39
C LEU A 53 -0.52 13.12 -10.04
N SER A 54 -1.83 13.36 -10.14
CA SER A 54 -2.80 12.40 -10.70
C SER A 54 -2.46 11.90 -12.11
N ARG A 55 -1.74 12.72 -12.88
CA ARG A 55 -1.22 12.40 -14.23
C ARG A 55 -0.19 11.27 -14.24
N HIS A 56 0.44 10.99 -13.10
CA HIS A 56 1.43 9.92 -12.94
C HIS A 56 0.86 8.69 -12.23
N PHE A 57 -0.39 8.75 -11.76
CA PHE A 57 -1.02 7.62 -11.08
C PHE A 57 -1.29 6.47 -12.05
N PRO A 58 -1.22 5.21 -11.57
CA PRO A 58 -1.65 4.05 -12.33
C PRO A 58 -3.14 4.16 -12.67
N MET A 59 -3.57 3.50 -13.74
CA MET A 59 -4.93 3.66 -14.30
C MET A 59 -6.06 3.46 -13.30
N CYS A 60 -5.93 2.51 -12.36
CA CYS A 60 -6.94 2.30 -11.32
C CYS A 60 -7.12 3.52 -10.42
N MET A 61 -6.02 4.11 -9.95
CA MET A 61 -6.03 5.28 -9.07
C MET A 61 -6.40 6.56 -9.83
N ARG A 62 -5.98 6.68 -11.09
CA ARG A 62 -6.42 7.77 -11.96
C ARG A 62 -7.94 7.73 -12.19
N ASN A 63 -8.51 6.55 -12.41
CA ASN A 63 -9.95 6.39 -12.55
C ASN A 63 -10.71 6.80 -11.27
N LEU A 64 -10.21 6.39 -10.09
CA LEU A 64 -10.77 6.83 -8.81
C LEU A 64 -10.69 8.35 -8.64
N HIS A 65 -9.55 8.96 -8.98
CA HIS A 65 -9.34 10.40 -8.93
C HIS A 65 -10.32 11.16 -9.84
N THR A 66 -10.43 10.77 -11.10
CA THR A 66 -11.37 11.38 -12.07
C THR A 66 -12.82 11.22 -11.62
N THR A 67 -13.19 10.03 -11.12
CA THR A 67 -14.54 9.76 -10.62
C THR A 67 -14.87 10.65 -9.42
N LEU A 68 -13.92 10.80 -8.49
CA LEU A 68 -14.06 11.68 -7.33
C LEU A 68 -14.24 13.14 -7.76
N ARG A 69 -13.41 13.64 -8.68
CA ARG A 69 -13.51 15.03 -9.17
C ARG A 69 -14.80 15.30 -9.93
N LYS A 70 -15.30 14.31 -10.69
CA LYS A 70 -16.58 14.42 -11.42
C LYS A 70 -17.79 14.41 -10.50
N ASN A 71 -17.85 13.45 -9.58
CA ASN A 71 -19.06 13.20 -8.78
C ASN A 71 -19.02 13.86 -7.40
N SER A 72 -17.88 14.43 -6.99
CA SER A 72 -17.62 14.91 -5.62
C SER A 72 -17.92 13.85 -4.55
N HIS A 73 -17.80 12.56 -4.91
CA HIS A 73 -18.10 11.42 -4.06
C HIS A 73 -17.46 10.13 -4.60
N LEU A 74 -17.11 9.21 -3.69
CA LEU A 74 -16.68 7.84 -3.99
C LEU A 74 -17.37 6.87 -3.05
N LYS A 75 -17.67 5.64 -3.53
CA LYS A 75 -18.21 4.56 -2.69
C LYS A 75 -17.17 4.09 -1.65
N TYR A 76 -17.61 3.43 -0.58
CA TYR A 76 -16.79 3.01 0.56
C TYR A 76 -15.45 2.38 0.16
N PHE A 77 -15.46 1.30 -0.63
CA PHE A 77 -14.22 0.62 -1.03
C PHE A 77 -13.30 1.50 -1.89
N GLY A 78 -13.87 2.34 -2.76
CA GLY A 78 -13.10 3.31 -3.54
C GLY A 78 -12.42 4.35 -2.66
N ARG A 79 -13.09 4.82 -1.61
CA ARG A 79 -12.50 5.73 -0.61
C ARG A 79 -11.36 5.06 0.15
N LEU A 80 -11.56 3.82 0.62
CA LEU A 80 -10.53 3.08 1.34
C LEU A 80 -9.29 2.84 0.46
N GLN A 81 -9.50 2.29 -0.74
CA GLN A 81 -8.41 2.02 -1.70
C GLN A 81 -7.62 3.28 -2.02
N TYR A 82 -8.32 4.38 -2.31
CA TYR A 82 -7.68 5.64 -2.65
C TYR A 82 -6.97 6.29 -1.46
N THR A 83 -7.57 6.22 -0.25
CA THR A 83 -6.92 6.73 0.98
C THR A 83 -5.63 5.99 1.29
N LEU A 84 -5.62 4.65 1.17
CA LEU A 84 -4.42 3.84 1.40
C LEU A 84 -3.35 4.10 0.34
N PHE A 85 -3.75 4.33 -0.92
CA PHE A 85 -2.83 4.73 -1.96
C PHE A 85 -2.19 6.10 -1.68
N LEU A 86 -2.99 7.10 -1.30
CA LEU A 86 -2.51 8.44 -0.93
C LEU A 86 -1.55 8.39 0.26
N LYS A 87 -1.87 7.58 1.27
CA LYS A 87 -0.96 7.28 2.38
C LYS A 87 0.35 6.64 1.89
N GLY A 88 0.27 5.69 0.96
CA GLY A 88 1.42 4.97 0.40
C GLY A 88 2.38 5.86 -0.40
N ILE A 89 1.88 6.92 -1.06
CA ILE A 89 2.74 7.91 -1.73
C ILE A 89 3.30 8.97 -0.78
N GLY A 90 2.93 8.96 0.51
CA GLY A 90 3.47 9.86 1.52
C GLY A 90 2.60 11.08 1.87
N LEU A 91 1.31 11.08 1.51
CA LEU A 91 0.39 12.12 1.98
C LEU A 91 0.19 11.99 3.51
N SER A 92 0.35 13.08 4.25
CA SER A 92 0.11 13.07 5.70
C SER A 92 -1.37 12.89 6.03
N MET A 93 -1.69 12.44 7.25
CA MET A 93 -3.08 12.29 7.69
C MET A 93 -3.85 13.63 7.63
N GLU A 94 -3.20 14.71 8.06
CA GLU A 94 -3.80 16.05 8.07
C GLU A 94 -4.13 16.52 6.64
N GLU A 95 -3.17 16.40 5.72
CA GLU A 95 -3.38 16.72 4.31
C GLU A 95 -4.42 15.80 3.65
N CYS A 96 -4.49 14.53 4.06
CA CYS A 96 -5.50 13.60 3.59
C CYS A 96 -6.92 14.00 4.05
N LEU A 97 -7.08 14.48 5.28
CA LEU A 97 -8.35 15.00 5.78
C LEU A 97 -8.77 16.25 5.00
N ILE A 98 -7.84 17.18 4.76
CA ILE A 98 -8.06 18.39 3.95
C ILE A 98 -8.48 17.99 2.53
N PHE A 99 -7.76 17.05 1.91
CA PHE A 99 -8.06 16.55 0.57
C PHE A 99 -9.48 15.98 0.47
N TRP A 100 -9.88 15.12 1.40
CA TRP A 100 -11.21 14.51 1.39
C TRP A 100 -12.31 15.55 1.65
N ARG A 101 -12.08 16.48 2.57
CA ARG A 101 -13.01 17.57 2.86
C ARG A 101 -13.26 18.45 1.63
N GLN A 102 -12.19 18.85 0.94
CA GLN A 102 -12.26 19.66 -0.28
C GLN A 102 -12.90 18.90 -1.46
N SER A 103 -12.73 17.58 -1.50
CA SER A 103 -13.27 16.74 -2.57
C SER A 103 -14.77 16.50 -2.46
N PHE A 104 -15.33 16.47 -1.25
CA PHE A 104 -16.76 16.28 -0.99
C PHE A 104 -17.51 17.61 -0.93
N LYS A 105 -17.64 18.27 -2.09
CA LYS A 105 -18.27 19.60 -2.23
C LYS A 105 -19.75 19.66 -1.82
N LEU A 106 -20.46 18.53 -1.90
CA LEU A 106 -21.91 18.43 -1.64
C LEU A 106 -22.24 18.06 -0.18
N ILE A 107 -21.21 17.86 0.66
CA ILE A 107 -21.37 17.42 2.05
C ILE A 107 -20.94 18.55 2.98
N THR A 108 -21.70 18.75 4.06
CA THR A 108 -21.39 19.74 5.11
C THR A 108 -20.20 19.29 5.96
N ASP A 109 -19.55 20.25 6.64
CA ASP A 109 -18.47 19.95 7.58
C ASP A 109 -18.92 18.99 8.70
N GLU A 110 -20.14 19.17 9.21
CA GLU A 110 -20.69 18.33 10.28
C GLU A 110 -20.84 16.87 9.82
N THR A 111 -21.44 16.65 8.65
CA THR A 111 -21.59 15.29 8.09
C THR A 111 -20.23 14.68 7.78
N PHE A 112 -19.28 15.47 7.25
CA PHE A 112 -17.91 15.00 7.01
C PHE A 112 -17.24 14.50 8.30
N ASN A 113 -17.31 15.31 9.36
CA ASN A 113 -16.70 15.00 10.65
C ASN A 113 -17.35 13.77 11.30
N LYS A 114 -18.67 13.61 11.18
CA LYS A 114 -19.41 12.49 11.75
C LYS A 114 -19.16 11.17 11.02
N GLU A 115 -19.17 11.19 9.68
CA GLU A 115 -19.23 9.94 8.89
C GLU A 115 -17.91 9.54 8.25
N TYR A 116 -16.99 10.50 7.99
CA TYR A 116 -15.81 10.26 7.15
C TYR A 116 -14.49 10.42 7.90
N ARG A 117 -14.39 11.39 8.83
CA ARG A 117 -13.16 11.70 9.55
C ARG A 117 -12.58 10.50 10.30
N TYR A 118 -13.43 9.72 10.98
CA TYR A 118 -13.03 8.52 11.70
C TYR A 118 -12.36 7.49 10.76
N ASN A 119 -12.95 7.24 9.59
CA ASN A 119 -12.45 6.26 8.64
C ASN A 119 -11.06 6.63 8.11
N VAL A 120 -10.80 7.92 7.88
CA VAL A 120 -9.47 8.40 7.48
C VAL A 120 -8.47 8.19 8.61
N ARG A 121 -8.77 8.61 9.84
CA ARG A 121 -7.88 8.41 11.00
C ARG A 121 -7.57 6.93 11.25
N HIS A 122 -8.58 6.07 11.14
CA HIS A 122 -8.42 4.63 11.26
C HIS A 122 -7.50 4.06 10.16
N ALA A 123 -7.61 4.54 8.92
CA ALA A 123 -6.69 4.15 7.84
C ALA A 123 -5.23 4.61 8.12
N TYR A 124 -5.02 5.69 8.88
CA TYR A 124 -3.68 6.11 9.28
C TYR A 124 -3.16 5.41 10.55
N GLY A 125 -4.02 4.70 11.29
CA GLY A 125 -3.66 4.03 12.55
C GLY A 125 -3.62 4.96 13.77
N ASP A 126 -4.21 6.15 13.65
CA ASP A 126 -4.32 7.15 14.74
C ASP A 126 -5.36 6.75 15.79
N VAL A 127 -6.30 5.87 15.43
CA VAL A 127 -7.36 5.36 16.31
C VAL A 127 -7.43 3.83 16.21
N GLY A 128 -7.41 3.16 17.36
CA GLY A 128 -7.38 1.70 17.47
C GLY A 128 -5.95 1.16 17.44
N GLY A 129 -5.43 0.77 18.60
CA GLY A 129 -4.08 0.22 18.72
C GLY A 129 -3.92 -1.03 17.84
N GLY A 130 -3.04 -0.96 16.84
CA GLY A 130 -2.53 -2.13 16.14
C GLY A 130 -2.63 -2.04 14.62
N HIS A 131 -1.47 -1.72 14.02
CA HIS A 131 -1.15 -1.78 12.60
C HIS A 131 -1.70 -0.62 11.78
N ALA A 132 -0.84 0.40 11.57
CA ALA A 132 -0.96 1.31 10.44
C ALA A 132 -1.28 0.45 9.20
N THR A 133 -2.50 0.60 8.65
CA THR A 133 -2.94 -0.22 7.52
C THR A 133 -1.96 0.02 6.39
N ARG A 134 -1.03 -0.91 6.20
CA ARG A 134 -0.10 -0.90 5.10
C ARG A 134 -0.97 -1.02 3.85
N PRO A 135 -0.80 -0.16 2.82
CA PRO A 135 -1.48 -0.39 1.57
C PRO A 135 -1.20 -1.83 1.16
N ARG A 136 -2.25 -2.67 1.11
CA ARG A 136 -2.18 -4.07 0.65
C ARG A 136 -1.90 -4.06 -0.85
N LEU A 137 -0.72 -3.60 -1.23
CA LEU A 137 -0.16 -3.94 -2.52
C LEU A 137 0.44 -5.33 -2.32
N TYR A 138 -0.29 -6.35 -2.78
CA TYR A 138 0.16 -7.75 -2.90
C TYR A 138 0.76 -8.37 -1.61
N SER A 139 -0.08 -8.87 -0.71
CA SER A 139 0.36 -9.87 0.26
C SER A 139 -0.82 -10.76 0.62
N PHE A 140 -1.16 -11.69 -0.26
CA PHE A 140 -1.92 -12.88 0.10
C PHE A 140 -0.90 -14.02 0.21
N PHE A 141 -0.95 -14.74 1.34
CA PHE A 141 -0.20 -15.97 1.65
C PHE A 141 1.31 -15.83 1.87
N VAL A 142 1.70 -15.70 3.15
CA VAL A 142 2.84 -16.46 3.67
C VAL A 142 2.33 -17.17 4.93
N PRO A 143 2.25 -18.51 4.95
CA PRO A 143 1.94 -19.24 6.16
C PRO A 143 3.06 -19.01 7.20
N GLU A 144 2.63 -18.72 8.41
CA GLU A 144 3.46 -18.50 9.58
C GLU A 144 4.06 -19.85 10.03
N ASP A 145 5.27 -20.18 9.58
CA ASP A 145 6.02 -21.29 10.17
C ASP A 145 6.91 -20.77 11.31
N SER A 146 6.42 -21.04 12.51
CA SER A 146 7.08 -20.87 13.79
C SER A 146 8.29 -21.80 13.90
N HIS A 147 9.50 -21.28 13.72
CA HIS A 147 10.68 -21.87 14.36
C HIS A 147 11.55 -20.78 14.97
N ARG A 148 11.25 -20.50 16.24
CA ARG A 148 12.13 -19.81 17.19
C ARG A 148 13.39 -20.67 17.36
N THR A 149 14.50 -20.22 16.81
CA THR A 149 15.83 -20.68 17.21
C THR A 149 16.34 -19.87 18.40
N SER A 150 17.26 -20.54 19.12
CA SER A 150 18.24 -20.03 20.09
C SER A 150 17.85 -20.13 21.56
N PRO A 151 18.84 -20.12 22.48
CA PRO A 151 20.06 -20.93 22.52
C PRO A 151 20.33 -21.45 23.96
N GLY A 152 21.23 -22.42 24.13
CA GLY A 152 21.69 -22.89 25.44
C GLY A 152 22.23 -24.30 25.41
#